data_AF-A0A0N1AY76-F1
#
_entry.id   AF-A0A0N1AY76-F1
#
_cell.length_a   1.000
_cell.length_b   1.000
_cell.length_c   1.000
_cell.angle_alpha   90.00
_cell.angle_beta   90.00
_cell.angle_gamma   90.00
#
_symmetry.space_group_name_H-M   'P 1'
#
loop_
_entity.id
_entity.type
_entity.pdbx_description
1 polymer ?
#
loop_
_entity_poly.entity_id
_entity_poly.type
_entity_poly.pdbx_seq_one_letter_code
_entity_poly.pdbx_strand_id
1 'polypeptide(L)'
;MRRFTAVWQDRPSLVVIRARARFHTDELDRLLGRVREGQIVASAEVLRCAKALALLIDSANVATLLIAPRDDEDHRALANVRRALRAQASRSRDPAVRHQTERLCGGALVAMSEQNVRPPRLPQASPDGLVAQPGEAAAYPLALAPSLQLWIESGIDPGDLIAGARALLAQVELWRRVQRRLTDPGLLDAAIRGAMLLAYARLAQLVLWPALDADEVSIQRAALELIAPRHLDPEPLRAAIEWAAARSGHGMER
;
A
#
# COMPACT_ATOMS: atom_id res chain seq x y z
N MET A 1 -24.70 0.58 1.67
CA MET A 1 -24.25 1.90 1.15
C MET A 1 -23.65 2.78 2.24
N ARG A 2 -24.40 3.19 3.29
CA ARG A 2 -23.88 4.10 4.36
C ARG A 2 -22.54 3.68 4.97
N ARG A 3 -22.32 2.38 5.23
CA ARG A 3 -21.03 1.86 5.72
C ARG A 3 -19.86 2.16 4.76
N PHE A 4 -20.08 2.09 3.45
CA PHE A 4 -19.04 2.37 2.45
C PHE A 4 -18.81 3.86 2.27
N THR A 5 -19.87 4.66 2.36
CA THR A 5 -19.76 6.12 2.43
C THR A 5 -18.89 6.53 3.63
N ALA A 6 -19.12 5.94 4.81
CA ALA A 6 -18.30 6.19 5.99
C ALA A 6 -16.83 5.82 5.76
N VAL A 7 -16.55 4.66 5.14
CA VAL A 7 -15.16 4.29 4.78
C VAL A 7 -14.49 5.33 3.88
N TRP A 8 -15.23 5.93 2.94
CA TRP A 8 -14.69 6.99 2.10
C TRP A 8 -14.44 8.28 2.89
N GLN A 9 -15.36 8.67 3.77
CA GLN A 9 -15.26 9.88 4.58
C GLN A 9 -14.15 9.77 5.63
N ASP A 10 -14.10 8.66 6.34
CA ASP A 10 -13.20 8.38 7.47
C ASP A 10 -11.89 7.71 7.01
N ARG A 11 -11.53 7.86 5.73
CA ARG A 11 -10.31 7.26 5.20
C ARG A 11 -9.06 7.74 5.97
N PRO A 12 -8.03 6.89 6.11
CA PRO A 12 -6.85 7.24 6.91
C PRO A 12 -6.08 8.43 6.35
N SER A 13 -5.37 9.14 7.24
CA SER A 13 -4.43 10.19 6.83
C SER A 13 -3.22 9.61 6.13
N LEU A 14 -2.88 10.18 4.97
CA LEU A 14 -1.65 9.85 4.26
C LEU A 14 -0.43 10.31 5.04
N VAL A 15 -0.51 11.43 5.75
CA VAL A 15 0.59 11.94 6.60
C VAL A 15 0.96 10.93 7.69
N VAL A 16 -0.03 10.35 8.36
CA VAL A 16 0.19 9.32 9.39
C VAL A 16 0.76 8.04 8.77
N ILE A 17 0.24 7.59 7.62
CA ILE A 17 0.77 6.43 6.89
C ILE A 17 2.24 6.67 6.48
N ARG A 18 2.57 7.87 6.02
CA ARG A 18 3.94 8.25 5.64
C ARG A 18 4.89 8.31 6.83
N ALA A 19 4.41 8.76 7.99
CA ALA A 19 5.21 8.73 9.22
C ALA A 19 5.55 7.30 9.63
N ARG A 20 4.61 6.35 9.51
CA ARG A 20 4.88 4.92 9.71
C ARG A 20 5.95 4.41 8.74
N ALA A 21 5.78 4.65 7.44
CA ALA A 21 6.76 4.25 6.42
C ALA A 21 8.17 4.79 6.74
N ARG A 22 8.26 6.06 7.17
CA ARG A 22 9.52 6.68 7.55
C ARG A 22 10.14 6.00 8.77
N PHE A 23 9.36 5.80 9.82
CA PHE A 23 9.82 5.13 11.04
C PHE A 23 10.37 3.73 10.75
N HIS A 24 9.63 2.90 10.02
CA HIS A 24 10.08 1.54 9.67
C HIS A 24 11.28 1.54 8.74
N THR A 25 11.43 2.55 7.87
CA THR A 25 12.66 2.75 7.07
C THR A 25 13.86 3.04 7.97
N ASP A 26 13.71 3.96 8.93
CA ASP A 26 14.77 4.30 9.88
C ASP A 26 15.13 3.12 10.79
N GLU A 27 14.18 2.24 11.13
CA GLU A 27 14.43 0.99 11.86
C GLU A 27 15.19 -0.04 11.00
N LEU A 28 14.81 -0.18 9.73
CA LEU A 28 15.48 -1.09 8.79
C LEU A 28 16.92 -0.65 8.54
N ASP A 29 17.15 0.65 8.31
CA ASP A 29 18.49 1.21 8.11
C ASP A 29 19.37 1.01 9.35
N ARG A 30 18.80 1.19 10.56
CA ARG A 30 19.49 0.89 11.82
C ARG A 30 19.85 -0.59 11.91
N LEU A 31 18.91 -1.50 11.63
CA LEU A 31 19.17 -2.94 11.65
C LEU A 31 20.32 -3.32 10.70
N LEU A 32 20.24 -2.88 9.44
CA LEU A 32 21.25 -3.18 8.42
C LEU A 32 22.61 -2.53 8.73
N GLY A 33 22.61 -1.33 9.31
CA GLY A 33 23.81 -0.65 9.80
C GLY A 33 24.55 -1.47 10.85
N ARG A 34 23.83 -1.97 11.86
CA ARG A 34 24.39 -2.83 12.92
C ARG A 34 24.97 -4.14 12.38
N VAL A 35 24.33 -4.75 11.38
CA VAL A 35 24.88 -5.93 10.68
C VAL A 35 26.18 -5.58 9.98
N ARG A 36 26.18 -4.50 9.18
CA ARG A 36 27.34 -4.06 8.39
C ARG A 36 28.54 -3.72 9.28
N GLU A 37 28.29 -3.16 10.45
CA GLU A 37 29.30 -2.78 11.44
C GLU A 37 29.76 -3.96 12.32
N GLY A 38 29.21 -5.16 12.11
CA GLY A 38 29.57 -6.36 12.88
C GLY A 38 29.07 -6.36 14.33
N GLN A 39 28.15 -5.44 14.68
CA GLN A 39 27.57 -5.36 16.03
C GLN A 39 26.54 -6.47 16.29
N ILE A 40 25.94 -7.00 15.23
CA ILE A 40 25.04 -8.16 15.27
C ILE A 40 25.39 -9.11 14.12
N VAL A 41 25.25 -10.41 14.37
CA VAL A 41 25.47 -11.45 13.36
C VAL A 41 24.28 -11.50 12.40
N ALA A 42 24.54 -11.63 11.11
CA ALA A 42 23.51 -11.88 10.11
C ALA A 42 22.89 -13.29 10.33
N SER A 43 21.79 -13.34 11.07
CA SER A 43 21.06 -14.58 11.39
C SER A 43 19.73 -14.67 10.63
N ALA A 44 19.10 -15.84 10.67
CA ALA A 44 17.76 -16.05 10.11
C ALA A 44 16.71 -15.12 10.77
N GLU A 45 16.86 -14.85 12.07
CA GLU A 45 16.01 -13.92 12.81
C GLU A 45 16.18 -12.47 12.34
N VAL A 46 17.43 -12.02 12.15
CA VAL A 46 17.70 -10.69 11.59
C VAL A 46 17.08 -10.54 10.20
N LEU A 47 17.18 -11.57 9.36
CA LEU A 47 16.55 -11.58 8.04
C LEU A 47 15.02 -11.51 8.13
N ARG A 48 14.38 -12.23 9.06
CA ARG A 48 12.93 -12.16 9.27
C ARG A 48 12.48 -10.78 9.72
N CYS A 49 13.19 -10.16 10.66
CA CYS A 49 12.90 -8.78 11.09
C CYS A 49 13.05 -7.78 9.93
N ALA A 50 14.10 -7.92 9.12
CA ALA A 50 14.28 -7.07 7.94
C ALA A 50 13.14 -7.24 6.93
N LYS A 51 12.68 -8.48 6.68
CA LYS A 51 11.51 -8.76 5.83
C LYS A 51 10.22 -8.15 6.40
N ALA A 52 10.01 -8.22 7.72
CA ALA A 52 8.85 -7.62 8.38
C ALA A 52 8.81 -6.12 8.19
N LEU A 53 9.93 -5.45 8.44
CA LEU A 53 10.07 -4.01 8.26
C LEU A 53 9.87 -3.62 6.79
N ALA A 54 10.44 -4.36 5.84
CA ALA A 54 10.23 -4.14 4.42
C ALA A 54 8.75 -4.26 4.02
N LEU A 55 8.04 -5.28 4.54
CA LEU A 55 6.62 -5.48 4.28
C LEU A 55 5.77 -4.33 4.87
N LEU A 56 6.10 -3.82 6.05
CA LEU A 56 5.44 -2.66 6.65
C LEU A 56 5.65 -1.38 5.82
N ILE A 57 6.88 -1.16 5.34
CA ILE A 57 7.23 -0.03 4.46
C ILE A 57 6.43 -0.12 3.16
N ASP A 58 6.41 -1.29 2.53
CA ASP A 58 5.72 -1.51 1.26
C ASP A 58 4.20 -1.38 1.41
N SER A 59 3.64 -1.90 2.50
CA SER A 59 2.23 -1.72 2.86
C SER A 59 1.87 -0.24 2.99
N ALA A 60 2.71 0.55 3.66
CA ALA A 60 2.47 1.99 3.82
C ALA A 60 2.62 2.76 2.49
N ASN A 61 3.58 2.38 1.64
CA ASN A 61 3.74 2.98 0.31
C ASN A 61 2.54 2.67 -0.60
N VAL A 62 2.09 1.42 -0.66
CA VAL A 62 0.89 1.02 -1.42
C VAL A 62 -0.36 1.70 -0.87
N ALA A 63 -0.56 1.73 0.45
CA ALA A 63 -1.68 2.44 1.05
C ALA A 63 -1.71 3.93 0.68
N THR A 64 -0.54 4.58 0.65
CA THR A 64 -0.43 5.98 0.22
C THR A 64 -0.90 6.17 -1.22
N LEU A 65 -0.63 5.21 -2.10
CA LEU A 65 -0.99 5.27 -3.52
C LEU A 65 -2.47 4.92 -3.78
N LEU A 66 -3.09 4.13 -2.92
CA LEU A 66 -4.49 3.71 -3.02
C LEU A 66 -5.47 4.73 -2.44
N ILE A 67 -5.11 5.39 -1.34
CA ILE A 67 -6.00 6.30 -0.62
C ILE A 67 -5.96 7.68 -1.28
N ALA A 68 -7.12 8.19 -1.67
CA ALA A 68 -7.22 9.55 -2.18
C ALA A 68 -6.97 10.58 -1.07
N PRO A 69 -6.26 11.69 -1.36
CA PRO A 69 -5.98 12.72 -0.37
C PRO A 69 -7.28 13.34 0.17
N ARG A 70 -7.29 13.72 1.45
CA ARG A 70 -8.42 14.39 2.11
C ARG A 70 -8.29 15.90 2.13
N ASP A 71 -7.05 16.35 2.20
CA ASP A 71 -6.65 17.74 2.37
C ASP A 71 -5.32 18.01 1.65
N ASP A 72 -4.84 19.24 1.74
CA ASP A 72 -3.59 19.68 1.12
C ASP A 72 -2.36 18.94 1.69
N GLU A 73 -2.39 18.53 2.95
CA GLU A 73 -1.25 17.87 3.59
C GLU A 73 -1.13 16.41 3.13
N ASP A 74 -2.26 15.71 3.02
CA ASP A 74 -2.34 14.41 2.36
C ASP A 74 -1.94 14.52 0.88
N HIS A 75 -2.34 15.59 0.19
CA HIS A 75 -1.92 15.82 -1.19
C HIS A 75 -0.39 15.97 -1.30
N ARG A 76 0.25 16.72 -0.39
CA ARG A 76 1.71 16.82 -0.29
C ARG A 76 2.36 15.47 -0.01
N ALA A 77 1.76 14.65 0.86
CA ALA A 77 2.24 13.31 1.18
C ALA A 77 2.23 12.38 -0.04
N LEU A 78 1.14 12.38 -0.81
CA LEU A 78 1.04 11.63 -2.06
C LEU A 78 2.03 12.12 -3.12
N ALA A 79 2.11 13.45 -3.32
CA ALA A 79 3.04 14.07 -4.26
C ALA A 79 4.51 13.74 -3.93
N ASN A 80 4.86 13.72 -2.64
CA ASN A 80 6.20 13.37 -2.18
C ASN A 80 6.58 11.91 -2.56
N VAL A 81 5.66 10.95 -2.36
CA VAL A 81 5.87 9.55 -2.76
C VAL A 81 6.01 9.42 -4.26
N ARG A 82 5.09 10.01 -5.03
CA ARG A 82 5.13 9.94 -6.49
C ARG A 82 6.39 10.56 -7.07
N ARG A 83 6.86 11.68 -6.50
CA ARG A 83 8.14 12.30 -6.90
C ARG A 83 9.32 11.37 -6.64
N ALA A 84 9.36 10.72 -5.47
CA ALA A 84 10.41 9.75 -5.15
C ALA A 84 10.41 8.56 -6.13
N LEU A 85 9.23 8.02 -6.45
CA LEU A 85 9.07 6.93 -7.42
C LEU A 85 9.51 7.35 -8.82
N ARG A 86 9.11 8.54 -9.30
CA ARG A 86 9.56 9.08 -10.60
C ARG A 86 11.08 9.27 -10.63
N ALA A 87 11.68 9.77 -9.54
CA ALA A 87 13.12 9.94 -9.43
C ALA A 87 13.88 8.59 -9.36
N GLN A 88 13.25 7.53 -8.84
CA GLN A 88 13.79 6.18 -8.91
C GLN A 88 13.68 5.62 -10.33
N ALA A 89 12.53 5.78 -10.98
CA ALA A 89 12.29 5.30 -12.32
C ALA A 89 13.16 6.00 -13.38
N SER A 90 13.44 7.30 -13.21
CA SER A 90 14.34 8.05 -14.12
C SER A 90 15.78 7.54 -14.07
N ARG A 91 16.20 6.98 -12.92
CA ARG A 91 17.51 6.33 -12.76
C ARG A 91 17.54 4.90 -13.30
N SER A 92 16.37 4.29 -13.53
CA SER A 92 16.27 2.96 -14.11
C SER A 92 16.49 3.00 -15.63
N ARG A 93 17.26 2.03 -16.13
CA ARG A 93 17.43 1.80 -17.57
C ARG A 93 16.26 1.01 -18.18
N ASP A 94 15.42 0.39 -17.35
CA ASP A 94 14.29 -0.43 -17.78
C ASP A 94 13.07 0.45 -18.16
N PRO A 95 12.65 0.46 -19.44
CA PRO A 95 11.45 1.17 -19.87
C PRO A 95 10.17 0.69 -19.17
N ALA A 96 10.08 -0.58 -18.78
CA ALA A 96 8.91 -1.12 -18.09
C ALA A 96 8.73 -0.49 -16.70
N VAL A 97 9.83 -0.24 -15.99
CA VAL A 97 9.82 0.47 -14.69
C VAL A 97 9.30 1.89 -14.84
N ARG A 98 9.71 2.60 -15.91
CA ARG A 98 9.23 3.96 -16.18
C ARG A 98 7.74 3.97 -16.52
N HIS A 99 7.31 3.07 -17.40
CA HIS A 99 5.91 2.94 -17.79
C HIS A 99 5.01 2.60 -16.59
N GLN A 100 5.41 1.65 -15.74
CA GLN A 100 4.66 1.30 -14.54
C GLN A 100 4.56 2.49 -13.57
N THR A 101 5.64 3.25 -13.43
CA THR A 101 5.65 4.44 -12.57
C THR A 101 4.71 5.54 -13.09
N GLU A 102 4.62 5.73 -14.41
CA GLU A 102 3.68 6.68 -15.01
C GLU A 102 2.23 6.28 -14.76
N ARG A 103 1.89 5.01 -14.95
CA ARG A 103 0.56 4.45 -14.65
C ARG A 103 0.18 4.65 -13.18
N LEU A 104 1.12 4.41 -12.28
CA LEU A 104 0.96 4.56 -10.84
C LEU A 104 0.79 6.03 -10.40
N CYS A 105 1.49 6.95 -11.05
CA CYS A 105 1.59 8.35 -10.62
C CYS A 105 0.69 9.32 -11.40
N GLY A 106 -0.07 8.87 -12.39
CA GLY A 106 -1.00 9.72 -13.16
C GLY A 106 -0.36 10.53 -14.30
N GLY A 107 0.77 10.06 -14.84
CA GLY A 107 1.40 10.65 -16.03
C GLY A 107 2.03 12.04 -15.82
N ALA A 108 2.32 12.72 -16.94
CA ALA A 108 3.11 13.96 -16.98
C ALA A 108 2.38 15.18 -16.41
N LEU A 109 1.08 15.34 -16.66
CA LEU A 109 0.30 16.48 -16.15
C LEU A 109 0.28 16.51 -14.62
N VAL A 110 0.12 15.34 -13.99
CA VAL A 110 0.20 15.21 -12.54
C VAL A 110 1.62 15.47 -12.04
N ALA A 111 2.65 15.06 -12.80
CA ALA A 111 4.03 15.38 -12.42
C ALA A 111 4.32 16.89 -12.41
N MET A 112 3.77 17.63 -13.40
CA MET A 112 3.92 19.07 -13.48
C MET A 112 3.20 19.79 -12.33
N SER A 113 1.98 19.38 -11.98
CA SER A 113 1.26 19.98 -10.84
C SER A 113 1.95 19.71 -9.50
N GLU A 114 2.66 18.57 -9.39
CA GLU A 114 3.37 18.17 -8.18
C GLU A 114 4.81 18.74 -8.08
N GLN A 115 5.34 19.41 -9.11
CA GLN A 115 6.78 19.76 -9.18
C GLN A 115 7.24 20.69 -8.04
N ASN A 116 6.42 21.70 -7.70
CA ASN A 116 6.73 22.71 -6.67
C ASN A 116 6.02 22.45 -5.33
N VAL A 117 5.37 21.30 -5.18
CA VAL A 117 4.65 20.94 -3.95
C VAL A 117 5.66 20.70 -2.83
N ARG A 118 5.54 21.47 -1.74
CA ARG A 118 6.40 21.30 -0.55
C ARG A 118 6.21 19.90 0.05
N PRO A 119 7.27 19.27 0.58
CA PRO A 119 7.12 18.02 1.32
C PRO A 119 6.14 18.16 2.49
N PRO A 120 5.42 17.07 2.86
CA PRO A 120 4.55 17.09 4.03
C PRO A 120 5.39 17.21 5.32
N ARG A 121 4.80 17.77 6.37
CA ARG A 121 5.30 17.69 7.73
C ARG A 121 4.83 16.37 8.33
N LEU A 122 5.75 15.41 8.42
CA LEU A 122 5.46 14.13 9.05
C LEU A 122 5.54 14.29 10.57
N PRO A 123 4.56 13.73 11.34
CA PRO A 123 4.68 13.65 12.78
C PRO A 123 5.93 12.85 13.15
N GLN A 124 6.64 13.30 14.18
CA GLN A 124 7.74 12.53 14.74
C GLN A 124 7.17 11.29 15.44
N ALA A 125 7.83 10.16 15.24
CA ALA A 125 7.54 8.96 16.01
C ALA A 125 7.88 9.24 17.49
N SER A 126 7.01 8.78 18.40
CA SER A 126 7.32 8.82 19.83
C SER A 126 8.63 8.07 20.09
N PRO A 127 9.56 8.60 20.90
CA PRO A 127 10.78 7.89 21.27
C PRO A 127 10.45 6.57 22.01
N ASP A 128 9.32 6.52 22.72
CA ASP A 128 8.85 5.33 23.43
C ASP A 128 7.94 4.47 22.54
N GLY A 129 8.53 3.85 21.52
CA GLY A 129 7.81 2.94 20.59
C GLY A 129 7.17 1.72 21.26
N LEU A 130 7.50 1.43 22.52
CA LEU A 130 6.90 0.36 23.32
C LEU A 130 5.47 0.68 23.79
N VAL A 131 5.06 1.95 23.78
CA VAL A 131 3.71 2.40 24.19
C VAL A 131 2.81 2.69 22.98
N ALA A 132 3.39 2.68 21.78
CA ALA A 132 2.70 3.06 20.56
C ALA A 132 1.55 2.10 20.21
N GLN A 133 0.38 2.66 19.90
CA GLN A 133 -0.81 1.88 19.55
C GLN A 133 -0.77 1.40 18.09
N PRO A 134 -1.45 0.29 17.75
CA PRO A 134 -1.61 -0.12 16.37
C PRO A 134 -2.13 1.02 15.49
N GLY A 135 -1.37 1.36 14.45
CA GLY A 135 -1.69 2.47 13.55
C GLY A 135 -0.87 3.75 13.77
N GLU A 136 -0.13 3.85 14.87
CA GLU A 136 0.83 4.93 15.11
C GLU A 136 2.17 4.70 14.40
N ALA A 137 2.93 5.77 14.18
CA ALA A 137 4.22 5.73 13.49
C ALA A 137 5.21 4.77 14.16
N ALA A 138 5.29 4.79 15.49
CA ALA A 138 6.23 4.00 16.27
C ALA A 138 5.74 2.57 16.59
N ALA A 139 4.59 2.14 16.05
CA ALA A 139 4.08 0.79 16.26
C ALA A 139 5.02 -0.25 15.62
N TYR A 140 5.27 -1.35 16.33
CA TYR A 140 6.20 -2.42 15.94
C TYR A 140 7.66 -1.95 15.73
N PRO A 141 8.31 -1.38 16.76
CA PRO A 141 9.75 -1.08 16.71
C PRO A 141 10.58 -2.38 16.66
N LEU A 142 11.84 -2.30 16.22
CA LEU A 142 12.79 -3.42 16.25
C LEU A 142 13.00 -3.96 17.68
N ALA A 143 12.82 -3.12 18.70
CA ALA A 143 12.83 -3.53 20.10
C ALA A 143 11.76 -4.60 20.42
N LEU A 144 10.70 -4.70 19.61
CA LEU A 144 9.68 -5.75 19.65
C LEU A 144 9.88 -6.78 18.53
N ALA A 145 11.12 -7.17 18.24
CA ALA A 145 11.47 -8.18 17.22
C ALA A 145 10.63 -9.48 17.31
N PRO A 146 10.36 -10.06 18.50
CA PRO A 146 9.47 -11.22 18.60
C PRO A 146 8.04 -10.93 18.12
N SER A 147 7.50 -9.75 18.40
CA SER A 147 6.16 -9.35 17.94
C SER A 147 6.11 -9.15 16.41
N LEU A 148 7.19 -8.64 15.82
CA LEU A 148 7.32 -8.52 14.35
C LEU A 148 7.36 -9.90 13.68
N GLN A 149 8.02 -10.89 14.30
CA GLN A 149 8.06 -12.27 13.81
C GLN A 149 6.68 -12.91 13.90
N LEU A 150 6.04 -12.86 15.08
CA LEU A 150 4.69 -13.38 15.30
C LEU A 150 3.68 -12.73 14.35
N TRP A 151 3.82 -11.45 14.02
CA TRP A 151 2.94 -10.76 13.09
C TRP A 151 3.02 -11.34 11.67
N ILE A 152 4.21 -11.67 11.17
CA ILE A 152 4.35 -12.37 9.87
C ILE A 152 3.80 -13.80 9.98
N GLU A 153 4.12 -14.50 11.07
CA GLU A 153 3.74 -15.92 11.24
C GLU A 153 2.23 -16.11 11.44
N SER A 154 1.54 -15.10 11.97
CA SER A 154 0.06 -15.10 12.10
C SER A 154 -0.63 -15.18 10.74
N GLY A 155 0.06 -14.80 9.66
CA GLY A 155 -0.43 -14.94 8.30
C GLY A 155 -1.62 -14.05 7.96
N ILE A 156 -2.13 -14.26 6.75
CA ILE A 156 -3.42 -13.76 6.28
C ILE A 156 -4.26 -14.96 5.87
N ASP A 157 -5.57 -14.76 5.65
CA ASP A 157 -6.40 -15.72 4.92
C ASP A 157 -6.51 -15.24 3.46
N PRO A 158 -5.75 -15.82 2.51
CA PRO A 158 -5.78 -15.40 1.11
C PRO A 158 -7.15 -15.62 0.48
N GLY A 159 -7.86 -16.67 0.90
CA GLY A 159 -9.19 -17.04 0.42
C GLY A 159 -10.25 -16.01 0.81
N ASP A 160 -10.28 -15.60 2.08
CA ASP A 160 -11.17 -14.53 2.56
C ASP A 160 -10.87 -13.19 1.85
N LEU A 161 -9.59 -12.84 1.69
CA LEU A 161 -9.20 -11.59 1.05
C LEU A 161 -9.66 -11.53 -0.42
N ILE A 162 -9.44 -12.59 -1.20
CA ILE A 162 -9.87 -12.61 -2.61
C ILE A 162 -11.39 -12.67 -2.74
N ALA A 163 -12.07 -13.48 -1.92
CA ALA A 163 -13.53 -13.57 -1.93
C ALA A 163 -14.17 -12.22 -1.55
N GLY A 164 -13.65 -11.59 -0.50
CA GLY A 164 -14.06 -10.27 -0.05
C GLY A 164 -13.80 -9.18 -1.09
N ALA A 165 -12.69 -9.25 -1.84
CA ALA A 165 -12.43 -8.32 -2.94
C ALA A 165 -13.43 -8.53 -4.10
N ARG A 166 -13.68 -9.78 -4.52
CA ARG A 166 -14.66 -10.10 -5.58
C ARG A 166 -16.05 -9.58 -5.23
N ALA A 167 -16.52 -9.81 -4.01
CA ALA A 167 -17.83 -9.37 -3.54
C ALA A 167 -17.97 -7.83 -3.61
N LEU A 168 -16.94 -7.10 -3.16
CA LEU A 168 -16.95 -5.63 -3.23
C LEU A 168 -16.93 -5.09 -4.66
N LEU A 169 -16.12 -5.68 -5.54
CA LEU A 169 -16.03 -5.24 -6.94
C LEU A 169 -17.32 -5.52 -7.71
N ALA A 170 -17.96 -6.68 -7.46
CA ALA A 170 -19.29 -6.98 -8.01
C ALA A 170 -20.35 -5.97 -7.51
N GLN A 171 -20.28 -5.59 -6.23
CA GLN A 171 -21.18 -4.57 -5.66
C GLN A 171 -20.97 -3.19 -6.30
N VAL A 172 -19.72 -2.80 -6.58
CA VAL A 172 -19.38 -1.56 -7.29
C VAL A 172 -19.98 -1.56 -8.70
N GLU A 173 -19.89 -2.67 -9.43
CA GLU A 173 -20.48 -2.77 -10.77
C GLU A 173 -22.00 -2.64 -10.74
N LEU A 174 -22.66 -3.28 -9.76
CA LEU A 174 -24.10 -3.15 -9.58
C LEU A 174 -24.50 -1.68 -9.36
N TRP A 175 -23.77 -0.97 -8.50
CA TRP A 175 -23.99 0.45 -8.22
C TRP A 175 -23.77 1.36 -9.42
N ARG A 176 -22.70 1.14 -10.19
CA ARG A 176 -22.45 1.90 -11.42
C ARG A 176 -23.57 1.75 -12.44
N ARG A 177 -24.20 0.57 -12.55
CA ARG A 177 -25.35 0.33 -13.45
C ARG A 177 -26.60 1.11 -13.05
N VAL A 178 -26.84 1.27 -11.74
CA VAL A 178 -28.04 1.96 -11.23
C VAL A 178 -27.80 3.46 -10.95
N GLN A 179 -26.56 3.95 -11.06
CA GLN A 179 -26.18 5.33 -10.72
C GLN A 179 -27.00 6.40 -11.46
N ARG A 180 -27.33 6.15 -12.73
CA ARG A 180 -28.13 7.07 -13.56
C ARG A 180 -29.61 7.15 -13.16
N ARG A 181 -30.06 6.31 -12.23
CA ARG A 181 -31.47 6.13 -11.85
C ARG A 181 -31.78 6.57 -10.42
N LEU A 182 -30.82 7.19 -9.72
CA LEU A 182 -30.93 7.48 -8.29
C LEU A 182 -31.01 8.99 -7.99
N THR A 183 -31.76 9.30 -6.93
CA THR A 183 -32.05 10.67 -6.48
C THR A 183 -30.88 11.35 -5.77
N ASP A 184 -29.99 10.59 -5.14
CA ASP A 184 -28.77 11.09 -4.48
C ASP A 184 -27.50 10.50 -5.11
N PRO A 185 -26.97 11.14 -6.17
CA PRO A 185 -25.77 10.67 -6.85
C PRO A 185 -24.50 10.81 -5.99
N GLY A 186 -24.47 11.72 -5.02
CA GLY A 186 -23.30 11.98 -4.18
C GLY A 186 -23.07 10.88 -3.16
N LEU A 187 -24.14 10.42 -2.49
CA LEU A 187 -24.06 9.30 -1.55
C LEU A 187 -23.59 8.01 -2.24
N LEU A 188 -24.09 7.77 -3.46
CA LEU A 188 -23.70 6.60 -4.23
C LEU A 188 -22.25 6.68 -4.71
N ASP A 189 -21.77 7.82 -5.19
CA ASP A 189 -20.37 8.02 -5.58
C ASP A 189 -19.43 7.75 -4.40
N ALA A 190 -19.72 8.30 -3.23
CA ALA A 190 -18.94 8.04 -2.02
C ALA A 190 -18.97 6.55 -1.61
N ALA A 191 -20.13 5.88 -1.73
CA ALA A 191 -20.22 4.44 -1.46
C ALA A 191 -19.40 3.60 -2.44
N ILE A 192 -19.42 3.96 -3.74
CA ILE A 192 -18.59 3.31 -4.77
C ILE A 192 -17.10 3.48 -4.42
N ARG A 193 -16.66 4.71 -4.14
CA ARG A 193 -15.26 4.98 -3.79
C ARG A 193 -14.81 4.24 -2.53
N GLY A 194 -15.65 4.20 -1.50
CA GLY A 194 -15.36 3.46 -0.27
C GLY A 194 -15.27 1.94 -0.49
N ALA A 195 -16.19 1.36 -1.28
CA ALA A 195 -16.12 -0.06 -1.62
C ALA A 195 -14.90 -0.40 -2.49
N MET A 196 -14.55 0.47 -3.44
CA MET A 196 -13.31 0.33 -4.22
C MET A 196 -12.08 0.40 -3.32
N LEU A 197 -11.99 1.38 -2.41
CA LEU A 197 -10.87 1.48 -1.47
C LEU A 197 -10.69 0.19 -0.67
N LEU A 198 -11.77 -0.39 -0.12
CA LEU A 198 -11.69 -1.67 0.59
C LEU A 198 -11.28 -2.83 -0.31
N ALA A 199 -11.79 -2.89 -1.54
CA ALA A 199 -11.48 -3.96 -2.47
C ALA A 199 -9.99 -3.95 -2.82
N TYR A 200 -9.47 -2.79 -3.22
CA TYR A 200 -8.06 -2.62 -3.55
C TYR A 200 -7.15 -2.75 -2.32
N ALA A 201 -7.59 -2.36 -1.12
CA ALA A 201 -6.84 -2.62 0.10
C ALA A 201 -6.70 -4.12 0.40
N ARG A 202 -7.77 -4.91 0.20
CA ARG A 202 -7.70 -6.38 0.34
C ARG A 202 -6.78 -7.02 -0.69
N LEU A 203 -6.87 -6.58 -1.95
CA LEU A 203 -5.97 -7.05 -3.00
C LEU A 203 -4.52 -6.68 -2.70
N ALA A 204 -4.25 -5.47 -2.20
CA ALA A 204 -2.92 -5.04 -1.81
C ALA A 204 -2.36 -5.91 -0.68
N GLN A 205 -3.16 -6.14 0.37
CA GLN A 205 -2.76 -7.02 1.47
C GLN A 205 -2.44 -8.43 0.98
N LEU A 206 -3.28 -8.99 0.11
CA LEU A 206 -3.08 -10.30 -0.48
C LEU A 206 -1.80 -10.41 -1.30
N VAL A 207 -1.55 -9.45 -2.20
CA VAL A 207 -0.38 -9.53 -3.11
C VAL A 207 0.92 -9.08 -2.47
N LEU A 208 0.88 -8.31 -1.37
CA LEU A 208 2.08 -7.93 -0.62
C LEU A 208 2.56 -9.04 0.30
N TRP A 209 1.65 -9.86 0.83
CA TRP A 209 2.01 -10.92 1.75
C TRP A 209 2.84 -12.00 1.04
N PRO A 210 3.90 -12.55 1.65
CA PRO A 210 4.65 -13.66 1.07
C PRO A 210 3.75 -14.90 0.94
N ALA A 211 3.70 -15.49 -0.25
CA ALA A 211 3.03 -16.76 -0.47
C ALA A 211 3.86 -17.92 0.12
N LEU A 212 3.21 -18.80 0.87
CA LEU A 212 3.83 -19.95 1.54
C LEU A 212 3.83 -21.20 0.66
N ASP A 213 2.88 -21.33 -0.25
CA ASP A 213 2.71 -22.48 -1.13
C ASP A 213 2.17 -22.09 -2.53
N ALA A 214 2.02 -23.10 -3.39
CA ALA A 214 1.55 -22.93 -4.76
C ALA A 214 0.08 -22.47 -4.85
N ASP A 215 -0.75 -22.81 -3.87
CA ASP A 215 -2.16 -22.43 -3.83
C ASP A 215 -2.28 -20.93 -3.53
N GLU A 216 -1.51 -20.42 -2.58
CA GLU A 216 -1.43 -18.99 -2.29
C GLU A 216 -0.90 -18.19 -3.49
N VAL A 217 0.10 -18.70 -4.22
CA VAL A 217 0.57 -18.10 -5.48
C VAL A 217 -0.55 -18.05 -6.52
N SER A 218 -1.33 -19.13 -6.64
CA SER A 218 -2.49 -19.20 -7.54
C SER A 218 -3.55 -18.16 -7.18
N ILE A 219 -3.82 -17.96 -5.88
CA ILE A 219 -4.74 -16.93 -5.38
C ILE A 219 -4.21 -15.52 -5.69
N GLN A 220 -2.93 -15.25 -5.50
CA GLN A 220 -2.32 -13.96 -5.87
C GLN A 220 -2.40 -13.68 -7.39
N ARG A 221 -2.21 -14.71 -8.23
CA ARG A 221 -2.42 -14.58 -9.68
C ARG A 221 -3.88 -14.28 -10.02
N ALA A 222 -4.82 -14.98 -9.39
CA ALA A 222 -6.25 -14.75 -9.56
C ALA A 222 -6.67 -13.32 -9.14
N ALA A 223 -5.96 -12.71 -8.18
CA ALA A 223 -6.16 -11.30 -7.81
C ALA A 223 -5.72 -10.32 -8.92
N LEU A 224 -4.64 -10.62 -9.64
CA LEU A 224 -4.20 -9.84 -10.80
C LEU A 224 -5.16 -10.00 -11.99
N GLU A 225 -5.62 -11.22 -12.24
CA GLU A 225 -6.65 -11.50 -13.26
C GLU A 225 -7.97 -10.79 -12.97
N LEU A 226 -8.33 -10.64 -11.69
CA LEU A 226 -9.53 -9.93 -11.27
C LEU A 226 -9.49 -8.43 -11.63
N ILE A 227 -8.32 -7.79 -11.60
CA ILE A 227 -8.17 -6.35 -11.91
C ILE A 227 -7.85 -6.06 -13.37
N ALA A 228 -7.26 -7.02 -14.10
CA ALA A 228 -6.88 -6.85 -15.50
C ALA A 228 -8.00 -6.31 -16.41
N PRO A 229 -9.26 -6.81 -16.36
CA PRO A 229 -10.33 -6.32 -17.24
C PRO A 229 -10.96 -5.00 -16.78
N ARG A 230 -10.58 -4.47 -15.61
CA ARG A 230 -11.28 -3.36 -14.91
C ARG A 230 -10.87 -1.97 -15.40
N HIS A 231 -10.90 -1.74 -16.71
CA HIS A 231 -10.57 -0.47 -17.36
C HIS A 231 -11.41 0.74 -16.91
N LEU A 232 -12.57 0.51 -16.27
CA LEU A 232 -13.40 1.57 -15.69
C LEU A 232 -12.91 2.04 -14.31
N ASP A 233 -12.02 1.29 -13.67
CA ASP A 233 -11.41 1.70 -12.41
C ASP A 233 -10.22 2.64 -12.68
N PRO A 234 -9.92 3.59 -11.78
CA PRO A 234 -8.78 4.48 -11.94
C PRO A 234 -7.48 3.71 -12.13
N GLU A 235 -6.74 4.05 -13.20
CA GLU A 235 -5.47 3.41 -13.56
C GLU A 235 -4.48 3.29 -12.39
N PRO A 236 -4.28 4.33 -11.54
CA PRO A 236 -3.33 4.24 -10.44
C PRO A 236 -3.64 3.13 -9.43
N LEU A 237 -4.92 2.78 -9.24
CA LEU A 237 -5.31 1.71 -8.31
C LEU A 237 -4.86 0.35 -8.84
N ARG A 238 -5.10 0.07 -10.12
CA ARG A 238 -4.67 -1.18 -10.76
C ARG A 238 -3.15 -1.28 -10.79
N ALA A 239 -2.49 -0.20 -11.21
CA ALA A 239 -1.04 -0.12 -11.25
C ALA A 239 -0.40 -0.31 -9.86
N ALA A 240 -1.04 0.14 -8.78
CA ALA A 240 -0.56 -0.06 -7.42
C ALA A 240 -0.57 -1.53 -6.99
N ILE A 241 -1.59 -2.30 -7.36
CA ILE A 241 -1.66 -3.75 -7.06
C ILE A 241 -0.63 -4.53 -7.88
N GLU A 242 -0.52 -4.24 -9.17
CA GLU A 242 0.51 -4.85 -10.02
C GLU A 242 1.92 -4.54 -9.51
N TRP A 243 2.16 -3.29 -9.08
CA TRP A 243 3.42 -2.87 -8.49
C TRP A 243 3.69 -3.59 -7.16
N ALA A 244 2.67 -3.75 -6.32
CA ALA A 244 2.77 -4.46 -5.06
C ALA A 244 3.10 -5.95 -5.26
N ALA A 245 2.44 -6.62 -6.21
CA ALA A 245 2.69 -8.01 -6.55
C ALA A 245 4.12 -8.25 -7.08
N ALA A 246 4.70 -7.28 -7.79
CA ALA A 246 6.09 -7.36 -8.24
C ALA A 246 7.12 -7.27 -7.09
N ARG A 247 6.70 -6.82 -5.90
CA ARG A 247 7.60 -6.62 -4.74
C ARG A 247 7.56 -7.78 -3.74
N SER A 248 6.43 -8.47 -3.61
CA SER A 248 6.33 -9.71 -2.81
C SER A 248 7.12 -10.86 -3.45
N GLY A 249 7.25 -10.85 -4.78
CA GLY A 249 8.08 -11.78 -5.54
C GLY A 249 9.54 -11.35 -5.63
N HIS A 250 10.39 -11.79 -4.71
CA HIS A 250 11.85 -11.91 -4.95
C HIS A 250 12.21 -13.04 -5.95
N GLY A 251 11.31 -13.39 -6.87
CA GLY A 251 11.49 -14.47 -7.83
C GLY A 251 10.18 -15.12 -8.24
N MET A 252 9.28 -14.39 -8.89
CA MET A 252 8.44 -15.07 -9.89
C MET A 252 9.29 -15.12 -11.16
N GLU A 253 10.06 -16.20 -11.27
CA GLU A 253 10.84 -16.56 -12.45
C GLU A 253 9.97 -16.36 -13.71
N ARG A 254 10.46 -15.49 -14.60
CA ARG A 254 10.14 -15.55 -16.01
C ARG A 254 11.13 -16.48 -16.68
#